data_AF-A0A930EAJ2-F1
#
_entry.id   AF-A0A930EAJ2-F1
#
_cell.length_a   1.000
_cell.length_b   1.000
_cell.length_c   1.000
_cell.angle_alpha   90.00
_cell.angle_beta   90.00
_cell.angle_gamma   90.00
#
_symmetry.space_group_name_H-M   'P 1'
#
loop_
_entity.id
_entity.type
_entity.pdbx_description
1 polymer ?
#
loop_
_entity_poly.entity_id
_entity_poly.type
_entity_poly.pdbx_seq_one_letter_code
_entity_poly.pdbx_strand_id
1 'polypeptide(L)' 'MEGYKNTFERIKKAKLQNPEIKVIYEFPKEEAKTKFTDWLDRNPKYQNIIDEIRIRPEK' A
#
# COMPACT_ATOMS: atom_id res chain seq x y z
N MET A 1 -4.60 14.33 8.64
CA MET A 1 -4.84 13.14 7.79
C MET A 1 -4.80 13.43 6.28
N GLU A 2 -4.42 14.63 5.84
CA GLU A 2 -4.47 15.02 4.42
C GLU A 2 -3.27 14.51 3.60
N GLY A 3 -2.10 14.39 4.23
CA GLY A 3 -0.85 13.98 3.56
C GLY A 3 -0.90 12.58 2.93
N TYR A 4 -1.50 11.59 3.61
CA TYR A 4 -1.55 10.21 3.12
C TYR A 4 -2.40 10.07 1.85
N LYS A 5 -3.50 10.84 1.74
CA LYS A 5 -4.34 10.86 0.53
C LYS A 5 -3.52 11.31 -0.69
N ASN A 6 -2.71 12.37 -0.50
CA ASN A 6 -1.84 12.89 -1.56
C ASN A 6 -0.78 11.89 -1.99
N THR A 7 -0.22 11.10 -1.07
CA THR A 7 0.76 10.06 -1.41
C THR A 7 0.14 8.97 -2.29
N PHE A 8 -1.02 8.43 -1.93
CA PHE A 8 -1.69 7.40 -2.74
C PHE A 8 -2.06 7.92 -4.14
N GLU A 9 -2.60 9.14 -4.24
CA GLU A 9 -2.93 9.74 -5.54
C GLU A 9 -1.69 9.94 -6.43
N ARG A 10 -0.56 10.33 -5.84
CA ARG A 10 0.71 10.47 -6.58
C ARG A 10 1.22 9.12 -7.08
N ILE A 11 1.17 8.08 -6.25
CA ILE A 11 1.57 6.72 -6.64
C ILE A 11 0.67 6.20 -7.76
N LYS A 12 -0.65 6.41 -7.64
CA LYS A 12 -1.61 6.05 -8.70
C LYS A 12 -1.29 6.73 -10.02
N LYS A 13 -1.00 8.04 -10.01
CA LYS A 13 -0.58 8.77 -11.22
C LYS A 13 0.72 8.23 -11.81
N ALA A 14 1.71 7.92 -10.97
CA ALA A 14 2.96 7.32 -11.43
C ALA A 14 2.72 5.97 -12.10
N LYS A 15 1.90 5.10 -11.50
CA LYS A 15 1.55 3.77 -12.05
C LYS A 15 0.75 3.85 -13.35
N LEU A 16 -0.10 4.87 -13.51
CA LEU A 16 -0.79 5.13 -14.78
C LEU A 16 0.18 5.53 -15.90
N GLN A 17 1.26 6.24 -15.58
CA GLN A 17 2.29 6.61 -16.55
C GLN A 17 3.25 5.46 -16.85
N ASN A 18 3.54 4.63 -15.86
CA ASN A 18 4.35 3.42 -16.02
C ASN A 18 3.70 2.24 -15.24
N PRO A 19 2.92 1.39 -15.94
CA PRO A 19 2.24 0.24 -15.34
C PRO A 19 3.17 -0.82 -14.72
N GLU A 20 4.46 -0.81 -15.05
CA GLU A 20 5.44 -1.76 -14.49
C GLU A 20 5.84 -1.41 -13.05
N ILE A 21 5.48 -0.22 -12.55
CA ILE A 21 5.70 0.18 -11.16
C ILE A 21 4.91 -0.73 -10.23
N LYS A 22 5.63 -1.43 -9.35
CA LYS A 22 5.07 -2.23 -8.26
C LYS A 22 5.11 -1.48 -6.93
N VAL A 23 3.98 -1.49 -6.22
CA VAL A 23 3.84 -0.88 -4.90
C VAL A 23 3.76 -1.99 -3.87
N ILE A 24 4.84 -2.14 -3.09
CA ILE A 24 4.98 -3.17 -2.07
C ILE A 24 5.00 -2.51 -0.70
N TYR A 25 4.09 -2.92 0.19
CA TYR A 25 4.12 -2.52 1.60
C TYR A 25 4.72 -3.63 2.44
N GLU A 26 5.84 -3.33 3.10
CA GLU A 26 6.58 -4.28 3.92
C GLU A 26 6.46 -3.89 5.40
N PHE A 27 6.00 -4.83 6.22
CA PHE A 27 5.82 -4.63 7.65
C PHE A 27 6.83 -5.44 8.47
N PRO A 28 7.31 -4.92 9.60
CA PRO A 28 8.26 -5.64 10.46
C PRO A 28 7.60 -6.78 11.24
N LYS A 29 6.27 -6.76 11.41
CA LYS A 29 5.50 -7.73 12.20
C LYS A 29 4.14 -7.98 11.58
N GLU A 30 3.60 -9.18 11.82
CA GLU A 30 2.28 -9.59 11.31
C GLU A 30 1.15 -8.69 11.81
N GLU A 31 1.17 -8.29 13.08
CA GLU A 31 0.15 -7.42 13.66
C GLU A 31 -0.03 -6.09 12.89
N ALA A 32 1.08 -5.48 12.44
CA ALA A 32 1.04 -4.24 11.68
C ALA A 32 0.46 -4.45 10.28
N LYS A 33 0.82 -5.58 9.64
CA LYS A 33 0.23 -5.99 8.36
C LYS A 33 -1.27 -6.21 8.49
N THR A 34 -1.73 -6.91 9.52
CA THR A 34 -3.16 -7.16 9.76
C THR A 34 -3.93 -5.85 9.94
N LYS A 35 -3.45 -4.96 10.82
CA LYS A 35 -4.06 -3.63 11.03
C LYS A 35 -4.15 -2.80 9.74
N PHE A 36 -3.12 -2.86 8.89
CA PHE A 36 -3.13 -2.17 7.61
C PHE A 36 -4.11 -2.80 6.61
N THR A 37 -4.18 -4.14 6.58
CA THR A 37 -5.12 -4.88 5.72
C THR A 37 -6.57 -4.60 6.12
N ASP A 38 -6.89 -4.63 7.41
CA ASP A 38 -8.22 -4.27 7.94
C ASP A 38 -8.60 -2.82 7.58
N TRP A 39 -7.62 -1.90 7.60
CA TRP A 39 -7.84 -0.53 7.17
C TRP A 39 -8.08 -0.44 5.65
N LEU A 40 -7.38 -1.22 4.83
CA LEU A 40 -7.60 -1.26 3.38
C LEU A 40 -8.97 -1.80 3.00
N ASP A 41 -9.46 -2.82 3.69
CA ASP A 41 -10.81 -3.38 3.45
C ASP A 41 -11.89 -2.33 3.67
N ARG A 42 -11.68 -1.42 4.63
CA ARG A 42 -12.57 -0.28 4.89
C ARG A 42 -12.35 0.89 3.90
N ASN A 43 -11.29 0.85 3.10
CA ASN A 43 -10.90 1.90 2.16
C ASN A 43 -10.56 1.34 0.76
N PRO A 44 -11.53 0.68 0.08
CA PRO A 44 -11.27 -0.12 -1.13
C PRO A 44 -10.67 0.69 -2.29
N LYS A 45 -10.88 2.01 -2.33
CA LYS A 45 -10.27 2.90 -3.32
C LYS A 45 -8.74 2.87 -3.38
N TYR A 46 -8.07 2.49 -2.29
CA TYR A 46 -6.61 2.41 -2.23
C TYR A 46 -6.08 1.00 -2.53
N GLN A 47 -6.94 -0.01 -2.54
CA GLN A 47 -6.56 -1.41 -2.78
C GLN A 47 -5.93 -1.58 -4.16
N ASN A 48 -6.50 -0.93 -5.19
CA ASN A 48 -6.01 -0.99 -6.58
C ASN A 48 -4.62 -0.37 -6.78
N ILE A 49 -4.09 0.34 -5.79
CA ILE A 49 -2.77 1.00 -5.86
C ILE A 49 -1.67 0.04 -5.42
N ILE A 50 -1.99 -0.89 -4.51
CA ILE A 50 -1.04 -1.76 -3.83
C ILE A 50 -1.00 -3.11 -4.54
N ASP A 51 0.20 -3.57 -4.90
CA ASP A 51 0.39 -4.86 -5.58
C ASP A 51 0.65 -5.98 -4.59
N GLU A 52 1.37 -5.69 -3.50
CA GLU A 52 1.81 -6.71 -2.55
C GLU A 52 1.91 -6.14 -1.12
N ILE A 53 1.49 -6.95 -0.14
CA ILE A 53 1.63 -6.65 1.28
C ILE A 53 2.31 -7.83 1.96
N ARG A 54 3.51 -7.62 2.51
CA ARG A 54 4.32 -8.70 3.07
C ARG A 54 4.97 -8.35 4.40
N ILE A 55 5.43 -9.39 5.09
CA ILE A 55 6.29 -9.26 6.27
C ILE A 55 7.74 -9.24 5.81
N ARG A 56 8.52 -8.33 6.38
CA ARG A 56 9.96 -8.29 6.15
C ARG A 56 10.55 -9.59 6.71
N PRO A 57 11.34 -10.34 5.91
CA PRO A 57 12.03 -11.52 6.44
C PRO A 57 12.96 -11.10 7.59
N GLU A 58 13.00 -11.90 8.64
CA GLU A 58 13.99 -11.71 9.71
C GLU A 58 15.40 -11.77 9.11
N LYS A 59 16.24 -10.82 9.52
CA LYS A 59 17.59 -10.61 9.00
C LYS A 59 18.62 -11.40 9.80
#